data_AF-A0AAQ4DMG5-F1
#
_entry.id   AF-A0AAQ4DMG5-F1
#
_cell.length_a   1.000
_cell.length_b   1.000
_cell.length_c   1.000
_cell.angle_alpha   90.00
_cell.angle_beta   90.00
_cell.angle_gamma   90.00
#
_symmetry.space_group_name_H-M   'P 1'
#
loop_
_entity.id
_entity.type
_entity.pdbx_description
1 polymer ?
#
loop_
_entity_poly.entity_id
_entity_poly.type
_entity_poly.pdbx_seq_one_letter_code
_entity_poly.pdbx_strand_id
1 'polypeptide(L)'
;MRAVRLPLPGFLLLLPWLLAFRDGSGAVAAPGNCSETYLRYHQNHTMCRPEPACAIQVAGIDDSVKQLILKLHNHYRSLIAGGNETHMPPASNMLEVVSPGARIVRTPCLSSRSGLPSTMWS
;
A
#
# COMPACT_ATOMS: atom_id res chain seq x y z
N MET A 1 -14.90 -28.59 68.15
CA MET A 1 -14.02 -28.28 67.00
C MET A 1 -13.85 -26.77 66.95
N ARG A 2 -12.67 -26.23 67.30
CA ARG A 2 -12.40 -24.78 67.31
C ARG A 2 -11.92 -24.35 65.92
N ALA A 3 -12.64 -23.43 65.30
CA ALA A 3 -12.22 -22.81 64.05
C ALA A 3 -11.14 -21.76 64.33
N VAL A 4 -9.96 -21.93 63.76
CA VAL A 4 -8.87 -20.93 63.80
C VAL A 4 -9.06 -20.02 62.60
N ARG A 5 -9.36 -18.74 62.84
CA ARG A 5 -9.35 -17.70 61.79
C ARG A 5 -7.88 -17.37 61.48
N LEU A 6 -7.40 -17.76 60.30
CA LEU A 6 -6.10 -17.31 59.79
C LEU A 6 -6.21 -15.86 59.25
N PRO A 7 -5.21 -15.00 59.50
CA PRO A 7 -5.15 -13.66 58.92
C PRO A 7 -4.67 -13.77 57.47
N LEU A 8 -5.43 -13.19 56.53
CA LEU A 8 -4.99 -13.06 55.14
C LEU A 8 -3.88 -12.00 55.04
N PRO A 9 -2.73 -12.27 54.39
CA PRO A 9 -1.66 -11.29 54.23
C PRO A 9 -2.11 -10.16 53.30
N GLY A 10 -1.82 -8.91 53.70
CA GLY A 10 -2.18 -7.66 53.02
C GLY A 10 -1.50 -7.39 51.68
N PHE A 11 -1.29 -8.42 50.85
CA PHE A 11 -0.66 -8.32 49.54
C PHE A 11 -1.67 -8.34 48.36
N LEU A 12 -2.98 -8.40 48.65
CA LEU A 12 -4.05 -8.43 47.63
C LEU A 12 -4.53 -7.04 47.17
N LEU A 13 -4.02 -5.94 47.73
CA LEU A 13 -4.49 -4.59 47.41
C LEU A 13 -3.75 -3.89 46.26
N LEU A 14 -2.71 -4.51 45.68
CA LEU A 14 -1.97 -3.95 44.53
C LEU A 14 -2.32 -4.57 43.17
N LEU A 15 -3.21 -5.57 43.15
CA LEU A 15 -3.79 -6.12 41.93
C LEU A 15 -4.73 -5.19 41.12
N PRO A 16 -5.30 -4.07 41.64
CA PRO A 16 -6.15 -3.21 40.80
C PRO A 16 -5.35 -2.32 39.83
N TRP A 17 -4.04 -2.09 40.08
CA TRP A 17 -3.21 -1.24 39.22
C TRP A 17 -2.61 -1.99 38.02
N LEU A 18 -2.53 -3.32 38.09
CA LEU A 18 -2.09 -4.17 36.96
C LEU A 18 -3.19 -4.46 35.94
N LEU A 19 -4.47 -4.21 36.26
CA LEU A 19 -5.60 -4.38 35.35
C LEU A 19 -6.10 -3.05 34.74
N ALA A 20 -5.47 -1.92 35.09
CA ALA A 20 -5.80 -0.61 34.53
C ALA A 20 -5.04 -0.28 33.23
N PHE A 21 -4.14 -1.15 32.77
CA PHE A 21 -3.65 -1.15 31.38
C PHE A 21 -4.46 -2.17 30.57
N ARG A 22 -5.77 -1.91 30.41
CA ARG A 22 -6.52 -2.53 29.32
C ARG A 22 -6.14 -1.79 28.05
N ASP A 23 -5.33 -2.46 27.23
CA ASP A 23 -4.95 -2.03 25.89
C ASP A 23 -6.10 -1.34 25.16
N GLY A 24 -5.83 -0.10 24.75
CA GLY A 24 -6.59 0.53 23.70
C GLY A 24 -6.41 -0.29 22.43
N SER A 25 -7.39 -1.12 22.11
CA SER A 25 -7.55 -1.70 20.79
C SER A 25 -9.04 -1.92 20.55
N GLY A 26 -9.68 -0.84 20.09
CA GLY A 26 -10.87 -1.00 19.28
C GLY A 26 -10.44 -1.67 17.97
N ALA A 27 -10.84 -2.93 17.78
CA ALA A 27 -10.78 -3.58 16.49
C ALA A 27 -12.12 -4.27 16.24
N VAL A 28 -13.07 -3.49 15.73
CA VAL A 28 -14.28 -4.00 15.09
C VAL A 28 -13.82 -4.69 13.81
N ALA A 29 -13.93 -6.02 13.74
CA ALA A 29 -13.67 -6.74 12.50
C ALA A 29 -14.79 -6.40 11.49
N ALA A 30 -14.45 -5.62 10.47
CA ALA A 30 -15.28 -5.32 9.30
C ALA A 30 -14.53 -5.73 8.02
N PRO A 31 -15.23 -6.04 6.91
CA PRO A 31 -14.67 -6.79 5.79
C PRO A 31 -13.70 -5.93 4.96
N GLY A 32 -12.46 -6.40 4.78
CA GLY A 32 -11.46 -5.79 3.90
C GLY A 32 -10.34 -5.07 4.65
N ASN A 33 -9.31 -5.80 5.08
CA ASN A 33 -8.17 -5.21 5.78
C ASN A 33 -7.14 -4.69 4.76
N CYS A 34 -7.26 -3.42 4.35
CA CYS A 34 -6.25 -2.79 3.50
C CYS A 34 -5.03 -2.38 4.32
N SER A 35 -3.82 -2.67 3.82
CA SER A 35 -2.58 -2.28 4.49
C SER A 35 -2.50 -0.76 4.71
N GLU A 36 -2.03 -0.37 5.90
CA GLU A 36 -1.78 1.03 6.28
C GLU A 36 -0.91 1.77 5.26
N THR A 37 0.00 1.07 4.56
CA THR A 37 0.85 1.66 3.51
C THR A 37 0.03 2.33 2.41
N TYR A 38 -1.12 1.76 2.05
CA TYR A 38 -2.00 2.31 1.02
C TYR A 38 -2.95 3.37 1.58
N LEU A 39 -3.40 3.20 2.81
CA LEU A 39 -4.30 4.14 3.50
C LEU A 39 -3.61 5.48 3.82
N ARG A 40 -2.28 5.49 3.98
CA ARG A 40 -1.49 6.72 4.14
C ARG A 40 -1.69 7.69 2.98
N TYR A 41 -1.89 7.19 1.75
CA TYR A 41 -2.10 8.05 0.59
C TYR A 41 -3.55 8.48 0.44
N HIS A 42 -4.50 7.55 0.57
CA HIS A 42 -5.93 7.84 0.49
C HIS A 42 -6.78 6.69 1.06
N GLN A 43 -7.93 7.01 1.66
CA GLN A 43 -8.85 6.01 2.21
C GLN A 43 -9.43 5.06 1.15
N ASN A 44 -9.65 5.57 -0.07
CA ASN A 44 -10.10 4.79 -1.23
C ASN A 44 -8.96 4.55 -2.25
N HIS A 45 -7.84 4.02 -1.77
CA HIS A 45 -6.70 3.69 -2.63
C HIS A 45 -7.05 2.52 -3.56
N THR A 46 -6.57 2.55 -4.81
CA THR A 46 -6.84 1.50 -5.83
C THR A 46 -6.50 0.11 -5.32
N MET A 47 -5.47 -0.02 -4.47
CA MET A 47 -5.10 -1.32 -3.89
C MET A 47 -6.06 -1.85 -2.83
N CYS A 48 -6.86 -0.97 -2.22
CA CYS A 48 -7.86 -1.30 -1.21
C CYS A 48 -9.23 -1.62 -1.80
N ARG A 49 -9.41 -1.44 -3.12
CA ARG A 49 -10.69 -1.70 -3.77
C ARG A 49 -10.93 -3.21 -3.87
N PRO A 50 -12.18 -3.65 -3.73
CA PRO A 50 -12.54 -5.04 -3.96
C PRO A 50 -12.24 -5.44 -5.41
N GLU A 51 -12.10 -6.74 -5.64
CA GLU A 51 -11.81 -7.26 -6.97
C GLU A 51 -12.87 -6.78 -7.99
N PRO A 52 -12.42 -6.32 -9.17
CA PRO A 52 -13.31 -5.75 -10.17
C PRO A 52 -14.23 -6.83 -10.77
N ALA A 53 -15.44 -6.45 -11.20
CA ALA A 53 -16.50 -7.37 -11.65
C ALA A 53 -16.28 -8.00 -13.05
N CYS A 54 -15.04 -8.13 -13.46
CA CYS A 54 -14.57 -8.49 -14.81
C CYS A 54 -13.81 -9.82 -14.76
N ALA A 55 -13.90 -10.59 -15.84
CA ALA A 55 -13.03 -11.73 -16.04
C ALA A 55 -11.65 -11.26 -16.51
N ILE A 56 -10.62 -11.52 -15.71
CA ILE A 56 -9.23 -11.27 -16.08
C ILE A 56 -8.85 -12.30 -17.15
N GLN A 57 -8.66 -11.84 -18.40
CA GLN A 57 -8.27 -12.71 -19.51
C GLN A 57 -6.75 -12.92 -19.57
N VAL A 58 -5.99 -11.86 -19.28
CA VAL A 58 -4.53 -11.88 -19.22
C VAL A 58 -4.09 -11.05 -18.02
N ALA A 59 -3.18 -11.58 -17.22
CA ALA A 59 -2.62 -10.90 -16.07
C ALA A 59 -1.09 -10.89 -16.14
N GLY A 60 -0.51 -9.80 -15.65
CA GLY A 60 0.93 -9.65 -15.61
C GLY A 60 1.54 -9.22 -16.95
N ILE A 61 2.81 -8.85 -16.87
CA ILE A 61 3.65 -8.46 -17.99
C ILE A 61 4.88 -9.37 -17.92
N ASP A 62 5.34 -9.84 -19.06
CA ASP A 62 6.55 -10.66 -19.13
C ASP A 62 7.79 -9.88 -18.68
N ASP A 63 8.78 -10.57 -18.12
CA ASP A 63 9.98 -9.91 -17.58
C ASP A 63 10.79 -9.24 -18.69
N SER A 64 10.79 -9.80 -19.91
CA SER A 64 11.44 -9.15 -21.06
C SER A 64 10.81 -7.78 -21.37
N VAL A 65 9.49 -7.69 -21.30
CA VAL A 65 8.73 -6.45 -21.53
C VAL A 65 8.94 -5.47 -20.37
N LYS A 66 8.99 -5.94 -19.11
CA LYS A 66 9.35 -5.09 -17.96
C LYS A 66 10.74 -4.47 -18.13
N GLN A 67 11.72 -5.25 -18.58
CA GLN A 67 13.07 -4.77 -18.83
C GLN A 67 13.12 -3.76 -19.97
N LEU A 68 12.35 -3.98 -21.03
CA LEU A 68 12.23 -3.02 -22.13
C LEU A 68 11.66 -1.69 -21.64
N ILE A 69 10.56 -1.73 -20.88
CA ILE A 69 9.94 -0.53 -20.30
C ILE A 69 10.95 0.21 -19.42
N LEU A 70 11.68 -0.51 -18.57
CA LEU A 70 12.68 0.09 -17.68
C LEU A 70 13.81 0.77 -18.45
N LYS A 71 14.38 0.08 -19.44
CA LYS A 71 15.44 0.62 -20.30
C LYS A 71 14.98 1.89 -21.01
N LEU A 72 13.76 1.88 -21.55
CA LEU A 72 13.22 3.03 -22.26
C LEU A 72 12.98 4.22 -21.32
N HIS A 73 12.48 3.97 -20.11
CA HIS A 73 12.33 5.03 -19.09
C HIS A 73 13.68 5.65 -18.74
N ASN A 74 14.70 4.83 -18.46
CA ASN A 74 16.02 5.35 -18.10
C ASN A 74 16.67 6.10 -19.26
N HIS A 75 16.51 5.62 -20.50
CA HIS A 75 17.02 6.32 -21.68
C HIS A 75 16.49 7.75 -21.78
N TYR A 76 15.16 7.94 -21.73
CA TYR A 76 14.58 9.27 -21.79
C TYR A 76 14.90 10.13 -20.57
N ARG A 77 14.92 9.55 -19.37
CA ARG A 77 15.36 10.25 -18.16
C ARG A 77 16.79 10.78 -18.32
N SER A 78 17.71 9.99 -18.86
CA SER A 78 19.09 10.41 -19.11
C SER A 78 19.18 11.52 -20.16
N LEU A 79 18.37 11.47 -21.23
CA LEU A 79 18.32 12.53 -22.24
C LEU A 79 17.90 13.88 -21.64
N ILE A 80 16.83 13.87 -20.83
CA ILE A 80 16.33 15.05 -20.13
C ILE A 80 17.38 15.55 -19.13
N ALA A 81 17.97 14.64 -18.34
CA ALA A 81 18.96 14.99 -17.33
C ALA A 81 20.19 15.68 -17.93
N GLY A 82 20.64 15.22 -19.10
CA GLY A 82 21.78 15.80 -19.82
C GLY A 82 21.49 17.14 -20.50
N GLY A 83 20.25 17.61 -20.52
CA GLY A 83 19.87 18.83 -21.24
C GLY A 83 19.91 18.67 -22.76
N ASN A 84 19.81 17.43 -23.27
CA ASN A 84 19.81 17.14 -24.70
C ASN A 84 18.43 17.34 -25.36
N GLU A 85 17.42 17.66 -24.55
CA GLU A 85 16.07 17.99 -24.98
C GLU A 85 15.87 19.51 -25.00
N THR A 86 15.54 20.05 -26.17
CA THR A 86 15.57 21.50 -26.46
C THR A 86 14.61 22.35 -25.63
N HIS A 87 13.59 21.74 -25.02
CA HIS A 87 12.55 22.41 -24.24
C HIS A 87 12.55 22.05 -22.76
N MET A 88 13.54 21.29 -22.28
CA MET A 88 13.60 20.87 -20.88
C MET A 88 14.94 21.25 -20.25
N PRO A 89 14.94 21.85 -19.05
CA PRO A 89 16.17 22.15 -18.36
C PRO A 89 16.88 20.84 -17.95
N PRO A 90 18.23 20.83 -17.92
CA PRO A 90 18.98 19.70 -17.38
C PRO A 90 18.63 19.46 -15.91
N ALA A 91 18.69 18.20 -15.48
CA ALA A 91 18.35 17.81 -14.12
C ALA A 91 19.61 17.55 -13.29
N SER A 92 19.68 18.14 -12.10
CA SER A 92 20.83 18.00 -11.19
C SER A 92 20.88 16.67 -10.45
N ASN A 93 19.76 15.96 -10.33
CA ASN A 93 19.66 14.72 -9.55
C ASN A 93 18.61 13.75 -10.10
N MET A 94 18.69 13.43 -11.40
CA MET A 94 17.80 12.44 -12.03
C MET A 94 18.45 11.05 -12.00
N LEU A 95 18.07 10.25 -11.00
CA LEU A 95 18.62 8.90 -10.81
C LEU A 95 18.00 7.86 -11.76
N GLU A 96 18.75 6.80 -11.99
CA GLU A 96 18.28 5.62 -12.71
C GLU A 96 17.15 4.93 -11.92
N VAL A 97 16.08 4.55 -12.62
CA VAL A 97 15.01 3.73 -12.04
C VAL A 97 15.43 2.27 -12.16
N VAL A 98 15.32 1.54 -11.06
CA VAL A 98 15.52 0.09 -11.03
C VAL A 98 14.18 -0.63 -11.08
N SER A 99 14.16 -1.86 -11.59
CA SER A 99 12.92 -2.65 -11.65
C SER A 99 12.31 -2.72 -10.26
N PRO A 100 11.08 -2.23 -10.05
CA PRO A 100 10.40 -2.45 -8.80
C PRO A 100 10.14 -3.95 -8.67
N GLY A 101 10.23 -4.50 -7.46
CA GLY A 101 9.77 -5.85 -7.18
C GLY A 101 8.28 -6.02 -7.51
N ALA A 102 7.70 -7.18 -7.18
CA ALA A 102 6.31 -7.55 -7.52
C ALA A 102 5.19 -6.64 -6.95
N ARG A 103 5.51 -5.49 -6.34
CA ARG A 103 4.57 -4.64 -5.59
C ARG A 103 3.87 -3.55 -6.41
N ILE A 104 4.46 -3.06 -7.50
CA ILE A 104 3.97 -1.86 -8.20
C ILE A 104 3.03 -2.19 -9.38
N VAL A 105 3.08 -3.41 -9.92
CA VAL A 105 2.23 -3.80 -11.06
C VAL A 105 0.97 -4.51 -10.54
N ARG A 106 -0.14 -3.77 -10.45
CA ARG A 106 -1.48 -4.40 -10.39
C ARG A 106 -2.03 -4.40 -11.81
N THR A 107 -2.50 -5.54 -12.28
CA THR A 107 -3.26 -5.58 -13.54
C THR A 107 -4.64 -5.00 -13.25
N PRO A 108 -4.99 -3.78 -13.73
CA PRO A 108 -6.37 -3.37 -13.69
C PRO A 108 -7.12 -4.25 -14.67
N CYS A 109 -8.29 -4.75 -14.29
CA CYS A 109 -9.20 -5.19 -15.31
C CYS A 109 -9.55 -4.04 -16.24
N LEU A 110 -9.33 -4.25 -17.53
CA LEU A 110 -9.95 -3.44 -18.56
C LEU A 110 -11.45 -3.76 -18.56
N SER A 111 -12.21 -3.13 -17.67
CA SER A 111 -13.67 -3.10 -17.80
C SER A 111 -13.96 -2.38 -19.11
N SER A 112 -14.61 -3.05 -20.06
CA SER A 112 -15.23 -2.39 -21.20
C SER A 112 -16.28 -1.41 -20.69
N ARG A 113 -15.86 -0.20 -20.31
CA ARG A 113 -16.73 0.96 -20.31
C ARG A 113 -16.81 1.41 -21.76
N SER A 114 -17.83 0.92 -22.44
CA SER A 114 -18.36 1.45 -23.70
C SER A 114 -18.89 2.89 -23.50
N GLY A 115 -18.07 3.83 -23.01
CA GLY A 115 -18.53 5.20 -22.74
C GLY A 115 -17.65 6.09 -21.87
N LEU A 116 -16.32 6.09 -22.05
CA LEU A 116 -15.51 7.21 -21.55
C LEU A 116 -15.38 8.24 -22.68
N PRO A 117 -15.92 9.47 -22.52
CA PRO A 117 -15.80 10.51 -23.54
C PRO A 117 -14.33 10.88 -23.72
N SER A 118 -13.93 11.08 -24.97
CA SER A 118 -12.57 11.39 -25.43
C SER A 118 -11.96 12.69 -24.88
N THR A 119 -12.63 13.36 -23.93
CA THR A 119 -12.24 14.66 -23.39
C THR A 119 -11.39 14.59 -22.12
N MET A 120 -11.01 13.39 -21.66
CA MET A 120 -10.16 13.22 -20.46
C MET A 120 -8.67 13.03 -20.79
N TRP A 121 -8.29 13.31 -22.05
CA TRP A 121 -6.90 13.43 -22.49
C TRP A 121 -6.80 14.70 -23.34
N SER A 122 -6.94 15.85 -22.68
CA SER A 122 -6.65 17.19 -23.22
C SER A 122 -6.14 18.06 -22.09
#